data_AF-A0A9N9C6T7-F1
#
_entry.id   AF-A0A9N9C6T7-F1
#
_cell.length_a   1.000
_cell.length_b   1.000
_cell.length_c   1.000
_cell.angle_alpha   90.00
_cell.angle_beta   90.00
_cell.angle_gamma   90.00
#
_symmetry.space_group_name_H-M   'P 1'
#
loop_
_entity.id
_entity.type
_entity.pdbx_description
1 polymer ?
#
loop_
_entity_poly.entity_id
_entity_poly.type
_entity_poly.pdbx_seq_one_letter_code
_entity_poly.pdbx_strand_id
1 'polypeptide(L)'
;MPGDDNVINISSASVLDLKAELYKKEEEFKKQKAAAAGQAITSVAKKVTKKEGIWSRQNKGVAERATRDKVVLDEVEGSSLEASRKAMERKAKLYDKLRKHGIEDDTLAEEVLVDFDSKPRDDSSDADEGAEKKDDQSVNDPWVEYVDEFGRTRVVRKSELPEDLPSQSGFSNSSSEDEEDSRIDEEQRRWEQAALSELKSGPTHYYDTREIRTRGVGFYRFSRDEAERQTQMQALKEMRQETEGKRALRQTIKQKRKSLLDERLALIRAHKRQTRSKPADDQHSSNTSMNITDDSGKGGKSVEATSNEVVGPAMDQLVTERAVNELLSNIRRKVESGM
;
A
#
# COMPACT_ATOMS: atom_id res chain seq x y z
N MET A 1 27.36 3.01 50.65
CA MET A 1 28.09 4.21 50.19
C MET A 1 27.08 5.19 49.62
N PRO A 2 26.82 6.28 50.35
CA PRO A 2 26.73 7.62 49.76
C PRO A 2 27.64 8.55 50.58
N GLY A 3 28.65 9.23 50.04
CA GLY A 3 28.60 10.26 48.99
C GLY A 3 29.15 11.52 49.66
N ASP A 4 30.42 11.87 49.39
CA ASP A 4 31.10 12.99 50.05
C ASP A 4 30.46 14.33 49.65
N ASP A 5 29.84 15.01 50.62
CA ASP A 5 29.29 16.35 50.44
C ASP A 5 30.42 17.37 50.31
N ASN A 6 30.56 17.95 49.12
CA ASN A 6 31.50 19.04 48.85
C ASN A 6 31.10 20.31 49.63
N VAL A 7 31.64 20.46 50.84
CA VAL A 7 31.51 21.69 51.63
C VAL A 7 32.35 22.79 51.00
N ILE A 8 31.70 23.69 50.26
CA ILE A 8 32.34 24.87 49.66
C ILE A 8 32.56 25.91 50.77
N ASN A 9 33.81 26.11 51.18
CA ASN A 9 34.18 27.15 52.14
C ASN A 9 34.16 28.53 51.45
N ILE A 10 33.05 29.25 51.59
CA ILE A 10 32.88 30.60 51.04
C ILE A 10 33.38 31.62 52.08
N SER A 11 34.22 32.56 51.65
CA SER A 11 34.70 33.63 52.53
C SER A 11 33.58 34.65 52.81
N SER A 12 33.51 35.18 54.03
CA SER A 12 32.49 36.17 54.42
C SER A 12 32.50 37.42 53.53
N ALA A 13 33.66 37.81 53.02
CA ALA A 13 33.81 38.92 52.08
C ALA A 13 33.14 38.62 50.72
N SER A 14 33.23 37.39 50.21
CA SER A 14 32.57 37.01 48.95
C SER A 14 31.05 37.00 49.06
N VAL A 15 30.51 36.64 50.23
CA VAL A 15 29.05 36.72 50.49
C VAL A 15 28.57 38.17 50.51
N LEU A 16 29.36 39.09 51.10
CA LEU A 16 29.03 40.51 51.13
C LEU A 16 29.13 41.15 49.75
N ASP A 17 30.10 40.76 48.93
CA ASP A 17 30.25 41.26 47.56
C ASP A 17 29.10 40.79 46.66
N LEU A 18 28.75 39.51 46.72
CA LEU A 18 27.59 38.98 46.00
C LEU A 18 26.28 39.64 46.47
N LYS A 19 26.15 39.90 47.77
CA LYS A 19 25.02 40.66 48.31
C LYS A 19 24.99 42.08 47.73
N ALA A 20 26.13 42.77 47.66
CA ALA A 20 26.23 44.10 47.07
C ALA A 20 25.87 44.10 45.58
N GLU A 21 26.33 43.11 44.81
CA GLU A 21 25.95 42.96 43.40
C GLU A 21 24.45 42.70 43.21
N LEU A 22 23.84 41.86 44.05
CA LEU A 22 22.40 41.60 44.03
C LEU A 22 21.60 42.87 44.34
N TYR A 23 22.00 43.64 45.35
CA TYR A 23 21.34 44.92 45.67
C TYR A 23 21.48 45.92 44.52
N LYS A 24 22.66 46.01 43.90
CA LYS A 24 22.89 46.87 42.74
C LYS A 24 22.00 46.48 41.56
N LYS A 25 21.85 45.18 41.29
CA LYS A 25 20.96 44.65 40.25
C LYS A 25 19.48 44.89 40.56
N GLU A 26 19.09 44.78 41.82
CA GLU A 26 17.73 45.07 42.26
C GLU A 26 17.40 46.56 42.10
N GLU A 27 18.34 47.46 42.42
CA GLU A 27 18.19 48.89 42.15
C GLU A 27 18.13 49.21 40.66
N GLU A 28 18.99 48.60 39.84
CA GLU A 28 18.94 48.72 38.38
C GLU A 28 17.58 48.27 37.85
N PHE A 29 17.05 47.15 38.33
CA PHE A 29 15.74 46.65 37.94
C PHE A 29 14.60 47.57 38.41
N LYS A 30 14.66 48.10 39.63
CA LYS A 30 13.68 49.07 40.14
C LYS A 30 13.73 50.39 39.36
N LYS A 31 14.92 50.87 38.99
CA LYS A 31 15.10 52.04 38.10
C LYS A 31 14.55 51.78 36.70
N GLN A 32 14.82 50.61 36.11
CA GLN A 32 14.26 50.21 34.82
C GLN A 32 12.73 50.04 34.88
N LYS A 33 12.20 49.45 35.95
CA LYS A 33 10.76 49.29 36.18
C LYS A 33 10.08 50.63 36.42
N ALA A 34 10.69 51.56 37.15
CA ALA A 34 10.17 52.92 37.34
C ALA A 34 10.23 53.74 36.04
N ALA A 35 11.31 53.60 35.26
CA ALA A 35 11.43 54.18 33.93
C ALA A 35 10.39 53.59 32.94
N ALA A 36 10.09 52.29 33.05
CA ALA A 36 9.08 51.60 32.27
C ALA A 36 7.64 51.87 32.77
N ALA A 37 7.44 52.19 34.05
CA ALA A 37 6.13 52.50 34.62
C ALA A 37 5.59 53.88 34.17
N GLY A 38 6.49 54.79 33.77
CA GLY A 38 6.14 56.09 33.17
C GLY A 38 5.99 56.08 31.65
N GLN A 39 6.39 54.99 30.98
CA GLN A 39 6.08 54.76 29.57
C GLN A 39 4.81 53.92 29.50
N ALA A 40 3.67 54.58 29.21
CA ALA A 40 2.52 53.89 28.68
C ALA A 40 3.02 53.02 27.52
N ILE A 41 2.89 51.71 27.66
CA ILE A 41 3.27 50.74 26.63
C ILE A 41 2.25 50.88 25.50
N THR A 42 2.34 51.96 24.73
CA THR A 42 1.95 51.99 23.33
C THR A 42 3.03 51.29 22.51
N SER A 43 3.47 50.12 22.96
CA SER A 43 3.98 49.11 22.05
C SER A 43 2.83 48.15 21.83
N VAL A 44 1.96 48.54 20.89
CA VAL A 44 1.51 47.60 19.89
C VAL A 44 2.76 46.90 19.40
N ALA A 45 3.12 45.79 20.04
CA ALA A 45 3.87 44.75 19.39
C ALA A 45 2.94 44.32 18.26
N LYS A 46 3.07 44.99 17.10
CA LYS A 46 2.72 44.37 15.83
C LYS A 46 3.50 43.08 15.87
N LYS A 47 2.83 41.98 16.24
CA LYS A 47 3.28 40.65 15.85
C LYS A 47 3.52 40.82 14.35
N VAL A 48 4.78 40.90 13.96
CA VAL A 48 5.15 40.80 12.56
C VAL A 48 4.66 39.42 12.21
N THR A 49 3.48 39.37 11.59
CA THR A 49 2.94 38.17 11.00
C THR A 49 3.96 37.82 9.94
N LYS A 50 4.91 36.94 10.30
CA LYS A 50 5.75 36.28 9.31
C LYS A 50 4.75 35.70 8.34
N LYS A 51 4.73 36.22 7.10
CA LYS A 51 3.86 35.69 6.06
C LYS A 51 4.16 34.20 6.04
N GLU A 52 3.15 33.40 6.37
CA GLU A 52 3.22 31.96 6.28
C GLU A 52 3.83 31.64 4.92
N GLY A 53 4.95 30.91 4.95
CA GLY A 53 5.67 30.52 3.74
C GLY A 53 4.73 29.85 2.75
N ILE A 54 5.12 29.81 1.48
CA ILE A 54 4.32 29.21 0.40
C ILE A 54 3.90 27.76 0.75
N TRP A 55 4.70 27.06 1.56
CA TRP A 55 4.42 25.72 2.08
C TRP A 55 3.39 25.61 3.22
N SER A 56 3.11 26.70 3.94
CA SER A 56 2.10 26.72 5.02
C SER A 56 0.70 27.08 4.51
N ARG A 57 0.57 27.56 3.27
CA ARG A 57 -0.74 27.82 2.66
C ARG A 57 -1.40 26.48 2.29
N GLN A 58 -2.37 26.05 3.09
CA GLN A 58 -3.21 24.91 2.74
C GLN A 58 -4.12 25.24 1.54
N ASN A 59 -4.47 24.24 0.74
CA ASN A 59 -5.40 24.41 -0.37
C ASN A 59 -6.79 24.84 0.14
N LYS A 60 -7.47 25.73 -0.60
CA LYS A 60 -8.81 26.21 -0.25
C LYS A 60 -9.77 25.02 -0.11
N GLY A 61 -10.47 24.95 1.03
CA GLY A 61 -11.45 23.89 1.31
C GLY A 61 -10.88 22.60 1.92
N VAL A 62 -9.57 22.50 2.17
CA VAL A 62 -9.00 21.31 2.86
C VAL A 62 -9.44 21.25 4.31
N ALA A 63 -9.46 22.38 5.03
CA ALA A 63 -9.93 22.43 6.41
C ALA A 63 -11.41 22.04 6.51
N GLU A 64 -12.26 22.58 5.62
CA GLU A 64 -13.69 22.24 5.55
C GLU A 64 -13.94 20.79 5.13
N ARG A 65 -13.05 20.20 4.32
CA ARG A 65 -13.09 18.76 4.01
C ARG A 65 -12.73 17.94 5.24
N ALA A 66 -11.63 18.29 5.92
CA ALA A 66 -11.18 17.59 7.11
C ALA A 66 -12.20 17.63 8.26
N THR A 67 -12.91 18.75 8.44
CA THR A 67 -13.98 18.82 9.45
C THR A 67 -15.18 17.95 9.09
N ARG A 68 -15.58 17.93 7.81
CA ARG A 68 -16.66 17.05 7.32
C ARG A 68 -16.28 15.59 7.43
N ASP A 69 -15.06 15.23 7.07
CA ASP A 69 -14.57 13.85 7.15
C ASP A 69 -14.52 13.37 8.61
N LYS A 70 -14.15 14.25 9.57
CA LYS A 70 -14.23 13.94 11.01
C LYS A 70 -15.66 13.70 11.47
N VAL A 71 -16.60 14.56 11.09
CA VAL A 71 -18.02 14.40 11.45
C VAL A 71 -18.58 13.09 10.88
N VAL A 72 -18.28 12.78 9.62
CA VAL A 72 -18.71 11.52 8.98
C VAL A 72 -18.08 10.30 9.67
N LEU A 73 -16.80 10.39 10.05
CA LEU A 73 -16.11 9.33 10.77
C LEU A 73 -16.76 9.12 12.16
N ASP A 74 -17.00 10.19 12.91
CA ASP A 74 -17.62 10.13 14.24
C ASP A 74 -19.07 9.57 14.18
N GLU A 75 -19.84 9.88 13.12
CA GLU A 75 -21.20 9.36 12.92
C GLU A 75 -21.22 7.86 12.56
N VAL A 76 -20.32 7.43 11.67
CA VAL A 76 -20.22 6.02 11.24
C VAL A 76 -19.59 5.16 12.33
N GLU A 77 -18.52 5.64 12.96
CA GLU A 77 -17.88 4.95 14.08
C GLU A 77 -18.80 4.94 15.31
N GLY A 78 -19.47 6.04 15.62
CA GLY A 78 -20.41 6.12 16.74
C GLY A 78 -21.56 5.12 16.63
N SER A 79 -22.24 5.07 15.49
CA SER A 79 -23.36 4.12 15.28
C SER A 79 -22.92 2.65 15.27
N SER A 80 -21.75 2.36 14.70
CA SER A 80 -21.15 1.00 14.69
C SER A 80 -20.68 0.57 16.09
N LEU A 81 -19.98 1.46 16.82
CA LEU A 81 -19.49 1.20 18.17
C LEU A 81 -20.65 1.09 19.17
N GLU A 82 -21.71 1.88 19.02
CA GLU A 82 -22.91 1.80 19.86
C GLU A 82 -23.68 0.50 19.61
N ALA A 83 -23.82 0.08 18.34
CA ALA A 83 -24.43 -1.21 18.00
C ALA A 83 -23.62 -2.40 18.56
N SER A 84 -22.28 -2.34 18.44
CA SER A 84 -21.37 -3.33 19.00
C SER A 84 -21.45 -3.37 20.53
N ARG A 85 -21.42 -2.21 21.19
CA ARG A 85 -21.56 -2.09 22.65
C ARG A 85 -22.88 -2.68 23.14
N LYS A 86 -24.00 -2.37 22.48
CA LYS A 86 -25.32 -2.94 22.81
C LYS A 86 -25.36 -4.45 22.63
N ALA A 87 -24.69 -4.98 21.59
CA ALA A 87 -24.57 -6.42 21.39
C ALA A 87 -23.72 -7.07 22.50
N MET A 88 -22.61 -6.45 22.88
CA MET A 88 -21.76 -6.92 23.99
C MET A 88 -22.50 -6.89 25.33
N GLU A 89 -23.25 -5.83 25.62
CA GLU A 89 -24.07 -5.75 26.84
C GLU A 89 -25.17 -6.83 26.87
N ARG A 90 -25.79 -7.15 25.74
CA ARG A 90 -26.75 -8.26 25.63
C ARG A 90 -26.08 -9.60 25.88
N LYS A 91 -24.91 -9.84 25.28
CA LYS A 91 -24.13 -11.07 25.48
C LYS A 91 -23.65 -11.21 26.92
N ALA A 92 -23.17 -10.13 27.54
CA ALA A 92 -22.76 -10.10 28.94
C ALA A 92 -23.94 -10.44 29.88
N LYS A 93 -25.10 -9.81 29.66
CA LYS A 93 -26.32 -10.12 30.42
C LYS A 93 -26.79 -11.57 30.23
N LEU A 94 -26.64 -12.12 29.02
CA LEU A 94 -26.97 -13.52 28.74
C LEU A 94 -26.00 -14.45 29.49
N TYR A 95 -24.70 -14.17 29.42
CA TYR A 95 -23.66 -14.91 30.12
C TYR A 95 -23.86 -14.87 31.65
N ASP A 96 -24.20 -13.71 32.21
CA ASP A 96 -24.49 -13.57 33.65
C ASP A 96 -25.72 -14.38 34.08
N LYS A 97 -26.72 -14.56 33.21
CA LYS A 97 -27.88 -15.40 33.47
C LYS A 97 -27.52 -16.88 33.41
N LEU A 98 -26.82 -17.30 32.36
CA LEU A 98 -26.35 -18.69 32.20
C LEU A 98 -25.42 -19.10 33.34
N ARG A 99 -24.53 -18.19 33.77
CA ARG A 99 -23.65 -18.38 34.93
C ARG A 99 -24.39 -18.47 36.27
N LYS A 100 -25.57 -17.86 36.41
CA LYS A 100 -26.33 -17.84 37.68
C LYS A 100 -27.36 -18.94 37.80
N HIS A 101 -28.00 -19.28 36.69
CA HIS A 101 -29.17 -20.16 36.65
C HIS A 101 -28.89 -21.50 35.94
N GLY A 102 -27.71 -21.67 35.34
CA GLY A 102 -27.43 -22.81 34.47
C GLY A 102 -28.13 -22.68 33.12
N ILE A 103 -28.00 -23.68 32.26
CA ILE A 103 -28.78 -23.79 31.02
C ILE A 103 -30.01 -24.64 31.32
N GLU A 104 -31.17 -24.02 31.47
CA GLU A 104 -32.43 -24.72 31.79
C GLU A 104 -33.12 -25.35 30.56
N ASP A 105 -32.73 -24.96 29.34
CA ASP A 105 -33.34 -25.40 28.08
C ASP A 105 -32.41 -26.39 27.36
N ASP A 106 -32.84 -27.66 27.26
CA ASP A 106 -32.06 -28.78 26.70
C ASP A 106 -31.59 -28.51 25.26
N THR A 107 -32.39 -27.79 24.45
CA THR A 107 -32.02 -27.44 23.08
C THR A 107 -30.89 -26.40 23.02
N LEU A 108 -30.88 -25.48 23.99
CA LEU A 108 -29.84 -24.48 24.14
C LEU A 108 -28.58 -25.11 24.76
N ALA A 109 -28.72 -26.16 25.57
CA ALA A 109 -27.61 -26.90 26.16
C ALA A 109 -26.79 -27.66 25.10
N GLU A 110 -27.45 -28.22 24.07
CA GLU A 110 -26.76 -28.87 22.95
C GLU A 110 -26.04 -27.86 22.03
N GLU A 111 -26.61 -26.65 21.84
CA GLU A 111 -25.99 -25.60 21.04
C GLU A 111 -24.82 -24.91 21.76
N VAL A 112 -24.91 -24.78 23.09
CA VAL A 112 -23.94 -24.10 23.92
C VAL A 112 -22.96 -25.12 24.52
N LEU A 113 -21.88 -25.41 23.79
CA LEU A 113 -20.79 -26.35 24.15
C LEU A 113 -19.92 -25.94 25.36
N VAL A 114 -20.41 -25.05 26.23
CA VAL A 114 -19.71 -24.58 27.42
C VAL A 114 -20.50 -25.00 28.64
N ASP A 115 -19.93 -25.89 29.45
CA ASP A 115 -20.56 -26.39 30.67
C ASP A 115 -20.50 -25.35 31.80
N PHE A 116 -21.52 -24.50 31.89
CA PHE A 116 -21.64 -23.45 32.91
C PHE A 116 -21.79 -23.98 34.34
N ASP A 117 -22.32 -25.20 34.49
CA ASP A 117 -22.58 -25.81 35.79
C ASP A 117 -21.33 -26.50 36.37
N SER A 118 -20.37 -26.86 35.51
CA SER A 118 -19.15 -27.58 35.90
C SER A 118 -18.04 -26.68 36.47
N LYS A 119 -18.15 -25.36 36.29
CA LYS A 119 -17.20 -24.38 36.82
C LYS A 119 -17.69 -23.94 38.20
N PRO A 120 -17.22 -24.54 39.32
CA PRO A 120 -17.57 -24.06 40.64
C PRO A 120 -17.20 -22.58 40.77
N ARG A 121 -17.96 -21.86 41.60
CA ARG A 121 -17.79 -20.44 41.91
C ARG A 121 -16.42 -20.19 42.54
N ASP A 122 -15.40 -20.08 41.71
CA ASP A 122 -14.10 -19.61 42.14
C ASP A 122 -13.99 -18.11 41.87
N ASP A 123 -14.62 -17.35 42.77
CA ASP A 123 -14.33 -15.92 42.97
C ASP A 123 -13.48 -15.77 44.26
N SER A 124 -12.68 -16.78 44.59
CA SER A 124 -11.78 -16.76 45.74
C SER A 124 -10.42 -17.38 45.41
N SER A 125 -9.44 -16.49 45.23
CA SER A 125 -8.00 -16.73 45.44
C SER A 125 -7.29 -17.73 44.52
N ASP A 126 -6.39 -17.17 43.70
CA ASP A 126 -4.94 -17.48 43.74
C ASP A 126 -4.57 -18.88 44.27
N ALA A 127 -4.55 -19.87 43.38
CA ALA A 127 -3.88 -21.15 43.62
C ALA A 127 -3.53 -21.81 42.28
N ASP A 128 -2.30 -21.54 41.87
CA ASP A 128 -1.42 -22.46 41.14
C ASP A 128 -1.65 -23.91 41.59
N GLU A 129 -2.15 -24.77 40.71
CA GLU A 129 -1.71 -26.17 40.56
C GLU A 129 -2.58 -26.89 39.51
N GLY A 130 -2.01 -27.08 38.32
CA GLY A 130 -2.59 -27.87 37.25
C GLY A 130 -1.51 -28.56 36.41
N ALA A 131 -0.50 -29.13 37.08
CA ALA A 131 0.54 -29.92 36.44
C ALA A 131 0.07 -31.38 36.30
N GLU A 132 -0.54 -31.72 35.17
CA GLU A 132 -0.82 -33.11 34.81
C GLU A 132 0.48 -33.86 34.51
N LYS A 133 0.72 -34.95 35.25
CA LYS A 133 1.81 -35.91 35.01
C LYS A 133 1.53 -36.66 33.71
N LYS A 134 2.38 -36.45 32.69
CA LYS A 134 2.44 -37.32 31.51
C LYS A 134 3.43 -38.46 31.77
N ASP A 135 3.00 -39.66 31.38
CA ASP A 135 3.72 -40.92 31.57
C ASP A 135 5.15 -40.92 30.99
N ASP A 136 6.06 -41.48 31.79
CA ASP A 136 7.52 -41.51 31.61
C ASP A 136 7.99 -42.59 30.60
N GLN A 137 7.21 -42.84 29.53
CA GLN A 137 7.57 -43.80 28.47
C GLN A 137 8.26 -43.16 27.26
N SER A 138 8.43 -41.84 27.26
CA SER A 138 9.01 -41.09 26.11
C SER A 138 10.54 -41.17 25.97
N VAL A 139 11.22 -41.90 26.86
CA VAL A 139 12.70 -41.93 26.94
C VAL A 139 13.33 -42.91 25.93
N ASN A 140 12.55 -43.83 25.34
CA ASN A 140 13.07 -44.92 24.49
C ASN A 140 12.59 -44.90 23.02
N ASP A 141 12.04 -43.78 22.55
CA ASP A 141 11.58 -43.66 21.15
C ASP A 141 12.59 -42.83 20.31
N PRO A 142 13.39 -43.47 19.44
CA PRO A 142 14.41 -42.78 18.65
C PRO A 142 13.79 -41.92 17.55
N TRP A 143 14.42 -40.77 17.28
CA TRP A 143 14.09 -39.93 16.13
C TRP A 143 14.57 -40.59 14.84
N VAL A 144 13.70 -40.69 13.85
CA VAL A 144 13.97 -41.26 12.54
C VAL A 144 13.63 -40.23 11.47
N GLU A 145 14.50 -40.11 10.47
CA GLU A 145 14.25 -39.29 9.29
C GLU A 145 13.42 -40.09 8.28
N TYR A 146 12.29 -39.55 7.84
CA TYR A 146 11.43 -40.14 6.83
C TYR A 146 11.10 -39.14 5.73
N VAL A 147 10.87 -39.64 4.52
CA VAL A 147 10.46 -38.83 3.37
C VAL A 147 8.93 -38.87 3.27
N ASP A 148 8.30 -37.72 3.54
CA ASP A 148 6.85 -37.49 3.40
C ASP A 148 6.37 -37.73 1.97
N GLU A 149 5.06 -37.91 1.78
CA GLU A 149 4.40 -38.12 0.47
C GLU A 149 4.77 -37.05 -0.55
N PHE A 150 5.13 -35.86 -0.07
CA PHE A 150 5.55 -34.70 -0.86
C PHE A 150 7.07 -34.64 -1.12
N GLY A 151 7.84 -35.69 -0.79
CA GLY A 151 9.28 -35.75 -1.01
C GLY A 151 10.12 -34.90 -0.03
N ARG A 152 9.53 -34.43 1.07
CA ARG A 152 10.22 -33.61 2.09
C ARG A 152 10.76 -34.52 3.18
N THR A 153 12.02 -34.31 3.59
CA THR A 153 12.57 -34.98 4.76
C THR A 153 11.96 -34.40 6.04
N ARG A 154 11.35 -35.26 6.86
CA ARG A 154 10.79 -34.92 8.18
C ARG A 154 11.42 -35.82 9.23
N VAL A 155 11.75 -35.24 10.38
CA VAL A 155 12.22 -35.99 11.55
C VAL A 155 11.03 -36.25 12.45
N VAL A 156 10.68 -37.52 12.64
CA VAL A 156 9.52 -37.95 13.42
C VAL A 156 9.98 -39.07 14.36
N ARG A 157 9.24 -39.29 15.46
CA ARG A 157 9.48 -40.44 16.34
C ARG A 157 9.20 -41.75 15.60
N LYS A 158 9.89 -42.83 15.96
CA LYS A 158 9.69 -44.12 15.30
C LYS A 158 8.27 -44.66 15.47
N SER A 159 7.62 -44.36 16.61
CA SER A 159 6.22 -44.73 16.85
C SER A 159 5.18 -43.91 16.06
N GLU A 160 5.55 -42.69 15.64
CA GLU A 160 4.69 -41.77 14.89
C GLU A 160 4.92 -41.87 13.37
N LEU A 161 5.80 -42.78 12.96
CA LEU A 161 6.10 -43.04 11.57
C LEU A 161 4.88 -43.69 10.89
N PRO A 162 4.40 -43.17 9.74
CA PRO A 162 3.30 -43.80 9.01
C PRO A 162 3.63 -45.27 8.70
N GLU A 163 2.72 -46.18 9.02
CA GLU A 163 2.90 -47.63 8.84
C GLU A 163 3.03 -48.02 7.37
N ASP A 164 2.43 -47.23 6.48
CA ASP A 164 2.39 -47.44 5.02
C ASP A 164 3.66 -46.98 4.28
N LEU A 165 4.78 -46.79 4.97
CA LEU A 165 6.03 -46.50 4.27
C LEU A 165 6.45 -47.67 3.41
N PRO A 166 6.83 -47.43 2.13
CA PRO A 166 7.24 -48.50 1.25
C PRO A 166 8.51 -49.15 1.83
N SER A 167 8.33 -50.34 2.43
CA SER A 167 9.44 -51.15 2.88
C SER A 167 10.35 -51.40 1.69
N GLN A 168 11.62 -50.97 1.78
CA GLN A 168 12.63 -51.29 0.77
C GLN A 168 13.03 -52.78 0.76
N SER A 169 12.33 -53.66 1.49
CA SER A 169 12.54 -55.10 1.43
C SER A 169 11.72 -55.74 0.31
N GLY A 170 12.38 -56.08 -0.79
CA GLY A 170 12.02 -57.23 -1.63
C GLY A 170 10.70 -57.12 -2.37
N PHE A 171 10.75 -56.48 -3.54
CA PHE A 171 9.74 -56.55 -4.59
C PHE A 171 9.55 -58.02 -5.04
N SER A 172 8.61 -58.72 -4.41
CA SER A 172 8.02 -59.95 -4.94
C SER A 172 6.53 -59.69 -5.17
N ASN A 173 6.19 -59.21 -6.35
CA ASN A 173 4.79 -59.03 -6.71
C ASN A 173 4.59 -59.24 -8.20
N SER A 174 4.37 -60.49 -8.62
CA SER A 174 4.09 -60.83 -10.03
C SER A 174 2.63 -61.23 -10.24
N SER A 175 1.71 -60.76 -9.41
CA SER A 175 0.28 -61.13 -9.51
C SER A 175 -0.71 -60.02 -9.14
N SER A 176 -0.26 -58.80 -8.84
CA SER A 176 -1.16 -57.65 -8.60
C SER A 176 -0.90 -56.45 -9.52
N GLU A 177 0.03 -56.57 -10.48
CA GLU A 177 0.31 -55.50 -11.45
C GLU A 177 -0.89 -55.33 -12.41
N ASP A 178 -1.55 -56.43 -12.81
CA ASP A 178 -2.72 -56.38 -13.70
C ASP A 178 -3.96 -55.70 -13.06
N GLU A 179 -4.13 -55.78 -11.74
CA GLU A 179 -5.23 -55.13 -11.02
C GLU A 179 -4.96 -53.65 -10.73
N GLU A 180 -3.70 -53.28 -10.47
CA GLU A 180 -3.29 -51.88 -10.28
C GLU A 180 -3.33 -51.10 -11.61
N ASP A 181 -2.85 -51.69 -12.70
CA ASP A 181 -2.93 -51.11 -14.05
C ASP A 181 -4.40 -50.88 -14.48
N SER A 182 -5.29 -51.81 -14.14
CA SER A 182 -6.73 -51.66 -14.41
C SER A 182 -7.37 -50.49 -13.63
N ARG A 183 -6.94 -50.25 -12.39
CA ARG A 183 -7.44 -49.11 -11.57
C ARG A 183 -6.94 -47.78 -12.10
N ILE A 184 -5.69 -47.72 -12.53
CA ILE A 184 -5.07 -46.52 -13.13
C ILE A 184 -5.79 -46.18 -14.44
N ASP A 185 -6.05 -47.17 -15.29
CA ASP A 185 -6.81 -46.98 -16.54
C ASP A 185 -8.24 -46.50 -16.31
N GLU A 186 -8.92 -47.01 -15.28
CA GLU A 186 -10.25 -46.55 -14.89
C GLU A 186 -10.24 -45.11 -14.38
N GLU A 187 -9.24 -44.73 -13.59
CA GLU A 187 -9.08 -43.37 -13.10
C GLU A 187 -8.78 -42.39 -14.25
N GLN A 188 -7.90 -42.78 -15.18
CA GLN A 188 -7.65 -42.02 -16.41
C GLN A 188 -8.95 -41.81 -17.20
N ARG A 189 -9.75 -42.85 -17.41
CA ARG A 189 -11.06 -42.73 -18.10
C ARG A 189 -12.01 -41.80 -17.36
N ARG A 190 -12.05 -41.83 -16.02
CA ARG A 190 -12.88 -40.91 -15.23
C ARG A 190 -12.43 -39.47 -15.41
N TRP A 191 -11.13 -39.23 -15.42
CA TRP A 191 -10.56 -37.90 -15.64
C TRP A 191 -10.82 -37.40 -17.05
N GLU A 192 -10.66 -38.25 -18.06
CA GLU A 192 -10.99 -37.93 -19.45
C GLU A 192 -12.47 -37.59 -19.62
N GLN A 193 -13.37 -38.39 -19.04
CA GLN A 193 -14.82 -38.14 -19.06
C GLN A 193 -15.16 -36.84 -18.34
N ALA A 194 -14.55 -36.58 -17.18
CA ALA A 194 -14.74 -35.34 -16.44
C ALA A 194 -14.27 -34.13 -17.26
N ALA A 195 -13.07 -34.19 -17.84
CA ALA A 195 -12.52 -33.13 -18.69
C ALA A 195 -13.38 -32.89 -19.94
N LEU A 196 -13.88 -33.94 -20.59
CA LEU A 196 -14.81 -33.83 -21.72
C LEU A 196 -16.14 -33.22 -21.29
N SER A 197 -16.65 -33.58 -20.12
CA SER A 197 -17.89 -33.02 -19.58
C SER A 197 -17.74 -31.52 -19.26
N GLU A 198 -16.59 -31.11 -18.73
CA GLU A 198 -16.28 -29.72 -18.42
C GLU A 198 -16.10 -28.90 -19.70
N LEU A 199 -15.41 -29.45 -20.70
CA LEU A 199 -15.30 -28.83 -22.02
C LEU A 199 -16.67 -28.66 -22.68
N LYS A 200 -17.55 -29.65 -22.54
CA LYS A 200 -18.93 -29.63 -23.07
C LYS A 200 -19.84 -28.65 -22.33
N SER A 201 -19.63 -28.47 -21.02
CA SER A 201 -20.33 -27.49 -20.18
C SER A 201 -20.06 -26.04 -20.63
N GLY A 202 -18.98 -25.80 -21.36
CA GLY A 202 -18.63 -24.49 -21.88
C GLY A 202 -17.91 -23.60 -20.84
N PRO A 203 -17.66 -22.33 -21.17
CA PRO A 203 -16.88 -21.44 -20.32
C PRO A 203 -17.54 -21.21 -18.95
N THR A 204 -16.90 -21.70 -17.89
CA THR A 204 -17.35 -21.42 -16.52
C THR A 204 -16.90 -20.01 -16.10
N HIS A 205 -17.84 -19.22 -15.60
CA HIS A 205 -17.59 -17.81 -15.28
C HIS A 205 -17.79 -17.50 -13.81
N TYR A 206 -16.96 -16.60 -13.29
CA TYR A 206 -17.09 -16.11 -11.93
C TYR A 206 -18.43 -15.37 -11.73
N TYR A 207 -19.14 -15.75 -10.67
CA TYR A 207 -20.43 -15.18 -10.30
C TYR A 207 -20.31 -14.31 -9.06
N ASP A 208 -20.65 -13.04 -9.26
CA ASP A 208 -20.54 -12.00 -8.23
C ASP A 208 -21.28 -12.39 -6.94
N THR A 209 -22.52 -12.87 -7.07
CA THR A 209 -23.42 -13.12 -5.94
C THR A 209 -23.00 -14.26 -5.02
N ARG A 210 -22.03 -15.10 -5.44
CA ARG A 210 -21.50 -16.19 -4.63
C ARG A 210 -20.29 -15.77 -3.78
N GLU A 211 -19.71 -14.61 -4.07
CA GLU A 211 -18.54 -14.11 -3.35
C GLU A 211 -18.97 -13.27 -2.14
N ILE A 212 -18.42 -13.64 -0.98
CA ILE A 212 -18.71 -13.03 0.32
C ILE A 212 -17.65 -11.96 0.64
N ARG A 213 -16.48 -12.01 0.01
CA ARG A 213 -15.41 -11.03 0.19
C ARG A 213 -15.80 -9.64 -0.33
N THR A 214 -15.25 -8.62 0.32
CA THR A 214 -15.37 -7.23 -0.11
C THR A 214 -14.65 -6.98 -1.43
N ARG A 215 -15.35 -6.40 -2.40
CA ARG A 215 -14.84 -6.05 -3.73
C ARG A 215 -14.08 -4.72 -3.69
N GLY A 216 -12.97 -4.64 -4.41
CA GLY A 216 -12.20 -3.39 -4.56
C GLY A 216 -12.79 -2.40 -5.58
N VAL A 217 -12.24 -1.18 -5.61
CA VAL A 217 -12.69 -0.08 -6.50
C VAL A 217 -12.54 -0.35 -8.00
N GLY A 218 -11.79 -1.38 -8.38
CA GLY A 218 -11.63 -1.82 -9.77
C GLY A 218 -12.54 -2.98 -10.16
N PHE A 219 -13.51 -3.36 -9.32
CA PHE A 219 -14.41 -4.46 -9.62
C PHE A 219 -15.41 -4.09 -10.72
N TYR A 220 -15.46 -4.93 -11.76
CA TYR A 220 -16.40 -4.80 -12.87
C TYR A 220 -17.28 -6.05 -12.96
N ARG A 221 -18.61 -5.86 -12.95
CA ARG A 221 -19.57 -6.97 -13.01
C ARG A 221 -19.94 -7.25 -14.45
N PHE A 222 -19.45 -8.37 -15.00
CA PHE A 222 -19.82 -8.81 -16.33
C PHE A 222 -21.27 -9.29 -16.40
N SER A 223 -21.87 -9.20 -17.60
CA SER A 223 -23.18 -9.79 -17.88
C SER A 223 -23.16 -11.31 -17.69
N ARG A 224 -24.34 -11.88 -17.41
CA ARG A 224 -24.54 -13.33 -17.39
C ARG A 224 -24.70 -13.89 -18.80
N ASP A 225 -25.13 -13.06 -19.74
CA ASP A 225 -25.18 -13.44 -21.15
C ASP A 225 -23.79 -13.45 -21.75
N GLU A 226 -23.48 -14.51 -22.49
CA GLU A 226 -22.15 -14.79 -23.01
C GLU A 226 -21.77 -13.80 -24.12
N ALA A 227 -22.74 -13.46 -24.98
CA ALA A 227 -22.52 -12.48 -26.05
C ALA A 227 -22.20 -11.09 -25.47
N GLU A 228 -22.99 -10.61 -24.51
CA GLU A 228 -22.72 -9.34 -23.83
C GLU A 228 -21.42 -9.36 -23.03
N ARG A 229 -21.09 -10.47 -22.37
CA ARG A 229 -19.82 -10.61 -21.66
C ARG A 229 -18.64 -10.51 -22.62
N GLN A 230 -18.71 -11.15 -23.78
CA GLN A 230 -17.64 -11.11 -24.78
C GLN A 230 -17.45 -9.70 -25.32
N THR A 231 -18.51 -8.96 -25.61
CA THR A 231 -18.41 -7.57 -26.05
C THR A 231 -17.81 -6.66 -24.96
N GLN A 232 -18.22 -6.84 -23.71
CA GLN A 232 -17.63 -6.14 -22.55
C GLN A 232 -16.13 -6.45 -22.41
N MET A 233 -15.74 -7.72 -22.56
CA MET A 233 -14.35 -8.15 -22.52
C MET A 233 -13.53 -7.58 -23.69
N GLN A 234 -14.09 -7.51 -24.89
CA GLN A 234 -13.46 -6.92 -26.06
C GLN A 234 -13.22 -5.42 -25.85
N ALA A 235 -14.23 -4.68 -25.38
CA ALA A 235 -14.10 -3.26 -25.08
C ALA A 235 -12.99 -2.99 -24.03
N LEU A 236 -12.88 -3.81 -22.98
CA LEU A 236 -11.80 -3.68 -22.00
C LEU A 236 -10.42 -4.00 -22.59
N LYS A 237 -10.33 -4.97 -23.52
CA LYS A 237 -9.08 -5.28 -24.23
C LYS A 237 -8.66 -4.13 -25.14
N GLU A 238 -9.59 -3.49 -25.83
CA GLU A 238 -9.32 -2.32 -26.67
C GLU A 238 -8.81 -1.14 -25.83
N MET A 239 -9.51 -0.80 -24.74
CA MET A 239 -9.06 0.22 -23.79
C MET A 239 -7.67 -0.08 -23.24
N ARG A 240 -7.37 -1.35 -22.96
CA ARG A 240 -6.04 -1.77 -22.53
C ARG A 240 -5.00 -1.51 -23.63
N GLN A 241 -5.24 -1.93 -24.87
CA GLN A 241 -4.32 -1.70 -25.99
C GLN A 241 -4.05 -0.21 -26.21
N GLU A 242 -5.08 0.64 -26.11
CA GLU A 242 -4.89 2.09 -26.19
C GLU A 242 -3.99 2.62 -25.07
N THR A 243 -4.21 2.20 -23.83
CA THR A 243 -3.40 2.66 -22.69
C THR A 243 -1.96 2.17 -22.79
N GLU A 244 -1.75 0.95 -23.26
CA GLU A 244 -0.42 0.38 -23.53
C GLU A 244 0.29 1.16 -24.64
N GLY A 245 -0.39 1.46 -25.73
CA GLY A 245 0.13 2.32 -26.81
C GLY A 245 0.54 3.70 -26.30
N LYS A 246 -0.35 4.39 -25.56
CA LYS A 246 -0.07 5.70 -24.95
C LYS A 246 1.13 5.63 -23.98
N ARG A 247 1.26 4.53 -23.22
CA ARG A 247 2.38 4.32 -22.30
C ARG A 247 3.69 4.11 -23.06
N ALA A 248 3.70 3.30 -24.11
CA ALA A 248 4.86 3.06 -24.96
C ALA A 248 5.33 4.37 -25.62
N LEU A 249 4.41 5.15 -26.19
CA LEU A 249 4.73 6.47 -26.76
C LEU A 249 5.34 7.42 -25.73
N ARG A 250 4.80 7.49 -24.51
CA ARG A 250 5.39 8.30 -23.44
C ARG A 250 6.79 7.81 -23.05
N GLN A 251 7.01 6.50 -23.05
CA GLN A 251 8.32 5.91 -22.76
C GLN A 251 9.34 6.26 -23.85
N THR A 252 8.99 6.16 -25.13
CA THR A 252 9.89 6.53 -26.23
C THR A 252 10.23 8.03 -26.21
N ILE A 253 9.26 8.90 -25.95
CA ILE A 253 9.49 10.34 -25.78
C ILE A 253 10.42 10.61 -24.60
N LYS A 254 10.20 9.92 -23.46
CA LYS A 254 11.06 10.05 -22.27
C LYS A 254 12.50 9.59 -22.56
N GLN A 255 12.67 8.49 -23.28
CA GLN A 255 13.98 7.98 -23.69
C GLN A 255 14.71 8.95 -24.62
N LYS A 256 14.02 9.50 -25.63
CA LYS A 256 14.58 10.53 -26.52
C LYS A 256 14.98 11.80 -25.77
N ARG A 257 14.16 12.27 -24.82
CA ARG A 257 14.52 13.41 -23.97
C ARG A 257 15.74 13.12 -23.11
N LYS A 258 15.85 11.89 -22.59
CA LYS A 258 17.00 11.47 -21.79
C LYS A 258 18.27 11.41 -22.63
N SER A 259 18.23 10.83 -23.84
CA SER A 259 19.41 10.74 -24.71
C SER A 259 19.93 12.13 -25.09
N LEU A 260 19.04 13.06 -25.45
CA LEU A 260 19.43 14.44 -25.76
C LEU A 260 20.07 15.16 -24.56
N LEU A 261 19.55 14.94 -23.35
CA LEU A 261 20.16 15.49 -22.14
C LEU A 261 21.53 14.86 -21.85
N ASP A 262 21.66 13.55 -22.04
CA ASP A 262 22.92 12.82 -21.84
C ASP A 262 23.98 13.27 -22.86
N GLU A 263 23.60 13.49 -24.12
CA GLU A 263 24.45 14.08 -25.17
C GLU A 263 24.91 15.49 -24.78
N ARG A 264 23.98 16.36 -24.34
CA ARG A 264 24.32 17.71 -23.87
C ARG A 264 25.29 17.67 -22.69
N LEU A 265 25.07 16.77 -21.72
CA LEU A 265 25.96 16.59 -20.58
C LEU A 265 27.33 16.06 -21.02
N ALA A 266 27.40 15.17 -22.02
CA ALA A 266 28.65 14.68 -22.58
C ALA A 266 29.45 15.80 -23.25
N LEU A 267 28.81 16.67 -24.03
CA LEU A 267 29.46 17.84 -24.64
C LEU A 267 30.02 18.79 -23.57
N ILE A 268 29.26 19.08 -22.51
CA ILE A 268 29.72 19.90 -21.38
C ILE A 268 30.92 19.26 -20.68
N ARG A 269 30.90 17.94 -20.46
CA ARG A 269 32.03 17.19 -19.87
C ARG A 269 33.25 17.23 -20.78
N ALA A 270 33.08 17.07 -22.09
CA ALA A 270 34.17 17.13 -23.07
C ALA A 270 34.80 18.53 -23.11
N HIS A 271 33.97 19.58 -23.18
CA HIS A 271 34.43 20.97 -23.11
C HIS A 271 35.19 21.23 -21.80
N LYS A 272 34.66 20.79 -20.64
CA LYS A 272 35.34 20.92 -19.35
C LYS A 272 36.66 20.15 -19.27
N ARG A 273 36.81 19.03 -19.98
CA ARG A 273 38.09 18.30 -20.08
C ARG A 273 39.09 19.09 -20.93
N GLN A 274 38.66 19.59 -22.08
CA GLN A 274 39.51 20.38 -22.99
C GLN A 274 39.99 21.69 -22.35
N THR A 275 39.13 22.38 -21.57
CA THR A 275 39.55 23.59 -20.84
C THR A 275 40.54 23.30 -19.72
N ARG A 276 40.49 22.10 -19.11
CA ARG A 276 41.43 21.68 -18.06
C ARG A 276 42.75 21.14 -18.61
N SER A 277 42.78 20.64 -19.85
CA SER A 277 43.99 20.08 -20.47
C SER A 277 44.82 21.09 -21.26
N LYS A 278 44.30 22.29 -21.52
CA LYS A 278 45.11 23.39 -22.08
C LYS A 278 46.00 23.97 -20.98
N PRO A 279 47.33 24.05 -21.16
CA PRO A 279 48.19 24.74 -20.21
C PRO A 279 47.77 26.22 -20.16
N ALA A 280 47.79 26.78 -18.95
CA ALA A 280 47.45 28.17 -18.71
C ALA A 280 48.55 29.08 -19.27
N ASP A 281 48.50 29.40 -20.56
CA ASP A 281 49.12 30.62 -21.06
C ASP A 281 48.12 31.77 -20.89
N ASP A 282 48.50 32.65 -19.97
CA ASP A 282 47.80 33.84 -19.56
C ASP A 282 47.86 34.89 -20.69
N GLN A 283 46.72 35.20 -21.32
CA GLN A 283 46.34 36.55 -21.73
C GLN A 283 44.86 36.61 -22.18
N HIS A 284 44.09 37.45 -21.47
CA HIS A 284 42.93 38.24 -21.94
C HIS A 284 41.92 37.58 -22.91
N SER A 285 40.71 37.27 -22.43
CA SER A 285 39.52 37.38 -23.29
C SER A 285 38.26 37.70 -22.47
N SER A 286 37.57 38.73 -22.95
CA SER A 286 36.37 39.39 -22.48
C SER A 286 35.26 38.50 -21.90
N ASN A 287 34.68 38.98 -20.79
CA ASN A 287 33.36 38.59 -20.31
C ASN A 287 32.29 38.77 -21.39
N THR A 288 31.89 37.68 -22.05
CA THR A 288 30.60 37.60 -22.75
C THR A 288 29.63 36.86 -21.83
N SER A 289 28.87 37.62 -21.04
CA SER A 289 27.66 37.11 -20.41
C SER A 289 26.63 36.86 -21.52
N MET A 290 26.49 35.61 -21.97
CA MET A 290 25.31 35.23 -22.73
C MET A 290 24.10 35.28 -21.78
N ASN A 291 23.33 36.35 -21.92
CA ASN A 291 21.98 36.47 -21.36
C ASN A 291 21.15 35.25 -21.80
N ILE A 292 20.80 34.40 -20.84
CA ILE A 292 19.67 33.48 -20.97
C ILE A 292 18.45 34.32 -20.66
N THR A 293 17.75 34.76 -21.71
CA THR A 293 16.41 35.34 -21.59
C THR A 293 15.44 34.22 -21.23
N ASP A 294 15.05 34.16 -19.96
CA ASP A 294 13.79 33.56 -19.52
C ASP A 294 12.66 34.48 -20.00
N ASP A 295 12.04 34.15 -21.13
CA ASP A 295 10.81 34.81 -21.57
C ASP A 295 9.61 34.07 -20.97
N SER A 296 9.15 34.57 -19.82
CA SER A 296 7.87 34.25 -19.22
C SER A 296 6.80 35.24 -19.71
N GLY A 297 6.22 34.99 -20.89
CA GLY A 297 5.11 35.75 -21.45
C GLY A 297 3.76 35.07 -21.25
N LYS A 298 2.94 35.61 -20.35
CA LYS A 298 1.53 35.26 -20.14
C LYS A 298 0.67 36.29 -20.88
N GLY A 299 -0.18 35.88 -21.83
CA GLY A 299 -1.23 36.75 -22.40
C GLY A 299 -1.62 36.37 -23.84
N GLY A 300 -2.91 36.08 -24.07
CA GLY A 300 -3.43 35.61 -25.35
C GLY A 300 -4.07 36.69 -26.25
N LYS A 301 -4.40 36.26 -27.49
CA LYS A 301 -5.17 36.91 -28.58
C LYS A 301 -4.52 38.20 -29.14
N SER A 302 -4.38 38.43 -30.45
CA SER A 302 -5.25 38.10 -31.60
C SER A 302 -4.58 38.40 -32.97
N VAL A 303 -4.96 37.61 -34.00
CA VAL A 303 -5.04 37.84 -35.47
C VAL A 303 -3.79 38.06 -36.39
N GLU A 304 -3.81 37.25 -37.46
CA GLU A 304 -3.45 37.50 -38.88
C GLU A 304 -1.98 37.49 -39.40
N ALA A 305 -1.69 36.37 -40.07
CA ALA A 305 -1.02 36.19 -41.37
C ALA A 305 0.23 37.05 -41.69
N THR A 306 1.38 36.38 -41.85
CA THR A 306 2.07 36.26 -43.15
C THR A 306 3.19 35.22 -43.07
N SER A 307 3.46 34.67 -44.25
CA SER A 307 4.13 33.43 -44.60
C SER A 307 5.64 33.43 -44.39
N ASN A 308 6.19 32.29 -43.95
CA ASN A 308 7.36 31.70 -44.62
C ASN A 308 7.56 30.23 -44.22
N GLU A 309 7.60 29.38 -45.24
CA GLU A 309 7.69 27.92 -45.19
C GLU A 309 9.09 27.42 -44.80
N VAL A 310 9.14 26.42 -43.93
CA VAL A 310 10.21 25.41 -43.90
C VAL A 310 9.53 24.06 -44.13
N VAL A 311 9.79 23.50 -45.31
CA VAL A 311 9.14 22.30 -45.84
C VAL A 311 9.68 21.03 -45.16
N GLY A 312 8.76 20.24 -44.59
CA GLY A 312 8.96 18.87 -44.08
C GLY A 312 7.66 18.07 -44.27
N PRO A 313 7.69 16.72 -44.32
CA PRO A 313 6.76 15.91 -45.11
C PRO A 313 5.41 15.71 -44.41
N ALA A 314 4.55 16.72 -44.44
CA ALA A 314 3.14 16.62 -44.04
C ALA A 314 2.21 16.24 -45.22
N MET A 315 2.69 16.38 -46.46
CA MET A 315 1.89 16.12 -47.65
C MET A 315 1.64 14.63 -47.91
N ASP A 316 2.61 13.75 -47.61
CA ASP A 316 2.46 12.32 -47.88
C ASP A 316 1.40 11.65 -46.99
N GLN A 317 1.28 12.06 -45.72
CA GLN A 317 0.28 11.48 -44.81
C GLN A 317 -1.15 11.89 -45.20
N LEU A 318 -1.37 13.15 -45.58
CA LEU A 318 -2.67 13.65 -46.01
C LEU A 318 -3.11 13.08 -47.37
N VAL A 319 -2.16 12.79 -48.27
CA VAL A 319 -2.44 12.13 -49.55
C VAL A 319 -2.85 10.67 -49.32
N THR A 320 -2.20 9.97 -48.38
CA THR A 320 -2.59 8.60 -48.04
C THR A 320 -3.95 8.52 -47.35
N GLU A 321 -4.27 9.43 -46.42
CA GLU A 321 -5.58 9.46 -45.77
C GLU A 321 -6.72 9.78 -46.75
N ARG A 322 -6.50 10.70 -47.70
CA ARG A 322 -7.49 11.00 -48.74
C ARG A 322 -7.73 9.80 -49.67
N ALA A 323 -6.67 9.11 -50.08
CA ALA A 323 -6.78 7.92 -50.93
C ALA A 323 -7.51 6.76 -50.22
N VAL A 324 -7.25 6.56 -48.92
CA VAL A 324 -7.94 5.56 -48.10
C VAL A 324 -9.43 5.91 -47.93
N ASN A 325 -9.74 7.18 -47.69
CA ASN A 325 -11.13 7.63 -47.56
C ASN A 325 -11.91 7.55 -48.88
N GLU A 326 -11.28 7.83 -50.02
CA GLU A 326 -11.90 7.60 -51.33
C GLU A 326 -12.16 6.12 -51.59
N LEU A 327 -11.20 5.23 -51.29
CA LEU A 327 -11.37 3.79 -51.42
C LEU A 327 -12.56 3.27 -50.60
N LEU A 328 -12.66 3.71 -49.33
CA LEU A 328 -13.77 3.34 -48.46
C LEU A 328 -15.12 3.88 -48.96
N SER A 329 -15.14 5.10 -49.50
CA SER A 329 -16.36 5.68 -50.09
C SER A 329 -16.81 4.94 -51.36
N ASN A 330 -15.86 4.42 -52.15
CA ASN A 330 -16.14 3.67 -53.37
C ASN A 330 -16.63 2.26 -53.05
N ILE A 331 -16.06 1.61 -52.03
CA ILE A 331 -16.56 0.32 -51.52
C ILE A 331 -17.99 0.48 -51.01
N ARG A 332 -18.27 1.53 -50.23
CA ARG A 332 -19.62 1.81 -49.72
C ARG A 332 -20.63 2.01 -50.85
N ARG A 333 -20.31 2.84 -51.85
CA ARG A 333 -21.17 3.04 -53.03
C ARG A 333 -21.39 1.75 -53.82
N LYS A 334 -20.37 0.89 -53.94
CA LYS A 334 -20.47 -0.38 -54.67
C LYS A 334 -21.32 -1.42 -53.94
N VAL A 335 -21.34 -1.39 -52.60
CA VAL A 335 -22.24 -2.20 -51.76
C VAL A 335 -23.67 -1.67 -51.86
N GLU A 336 -23.85 -0.34 -51.83
CA GLU A 336 -25.18 0.30 -51.95
C GLU A 336 -25.77 0.17 -53.38
N SER A 337 -24.94 0.07 -54.42
CA SER A 337 -25.38 -0.13 -55.81
C SER A 337 -25.48 -1.60 -56.24
N GLY A 338 -25.08 -2.52 -55.36
CA GLY A 338 -25.04 -3.97 -55.62
C GLY A 338 -26.14 -4.76 -54.93
N MET A 339 -27.11 -4.08 -54.31
CA MET A 339 -28.37 -4.64 -53.82
C MET A 339 -29.54 -4.18 -54.69
#